data_AF-A0A3D5BYN4-F1
#
_entry.id   AF-A0A3D5BYN4-F1
#
_cell.length_a   1.000
_cell.length_b   1.000
_cell.length_c   1.000
_cell.angle_alpha   90.00
_cell.angle_beta   90.00
_cell.angle_gamma   90.00
#
_symmetry.space_group_name_H-M   'P 1'
#
loop_
_entity.id
_entity.type
_entity.pdbx_description
1 polymer ?
#
loop_
_entity_poly.entity_id
_entity_poly.type
_entity_poly.pdbx_seq_one_letter_code
_entity_poly.pdbx_strand_id
1 'polypeptide(L)'
;MPTYQNKTDYNRFNQSNPSYQGYDLELEKQKIAEEIAETKKELLEKWKKQNANAQIFPNTLSGMDSNLIFFLLSFEHALFYDDLAKKFNLSQKQRDALPHIVWQLCRTKEWEDINGLLEKNLGIDSAACNQIAQDISSRILSKARELSLQEPLSKNSVGSQEQNAPSLMKMPIFQALKEIPDIGEQIITSQRIKILSFPESVRPSLANWLADYTSYFGYEKHSAIEIGNYLFHSENTKKMSSSDRQKLTYILKSFNDETPISINKTTRQIVFPPFTSPAAGRNVPETLKPKIQTAPATSIAETESSTSRPIEANKKNDHGQPYTDNNSPQTTNYPPRRPASTSREQGEQASELQTNKMTFSSPQKLPYEYEKDPIAKQKKYFSTPQSPDNLPVKPYQSSTPKTNTVVLEKKPAPPRPSGKNVVNLREI
;
A
#
# COMPACT_ATOMS: atom_id res chain seq x y z
N MET A 1 -14.28 15.38 87.44
CA MET A 1 -14.76 15.32 86.05
C MET A 1 -14.45 16.65 85.37
N PRO A 2 -13.30 16.79 84.67
CA PRO A 2 -12.96 18.05 84.02
C PRO A 2 -13.51 18.07 82.58
N THR A 3 -14.31 19.10 82.30
CA THR A 3 -14.85 19.45 80.99
C THR A 3 -13.80 20.24 80.21
N TYR A 4 -13.30 19.66 79.11
CA TYR A 4 -12.44 20.37 78.15
C TYR A 4 -13.31 21.19 77.19
N GLN A 5 -13.27 22.51 77.33
CA GLN A 5 -13.77 23.46 76.32
C GLN A 5 -12.70 23.63 75.24
N ASN A 6 -12.93 23.07 74.06
CA ASN A 6 -12.10 23.26 72.88
C ASN A 6 -12.67 24.42 72.06
N LYS A 7 -12.13 25.64 72.26
CA LYS A 7 -12.41 26.79 71.39
C LYS A 7 -11.48 26.71 70.18
N THR A 8 -12.06 26.35 69.04
CA THR A 8 -11.37 26.36 67.75
C THR A 8 -11.43 27.76 67.13
N ASP A 9 -10.33 28.50 67.26
CA ASP A 9 -10.07 29.73 66.52
C ASP A 9 -9.77 29.40 65.05
N TYR A 10 -10.81 29.16 64.26
CA TYR A 10 -10.72 28.90 62.80
C TYR A 10 -11.03 30.16 61.96
N ASN A 11 -10.58 31.34 62.40
CA ASN A 11 -10.93 32.59 61.72
C ASN A 11 -9.77 33.59 61.69
N ARG A 12 -8.66 33.26 60.99
CA ARG A 12 -7.63 34.27 60.67
C ARG A 12 -6.64 33.95 59.55
N PHE A 13 -7.08 33.37 58.44
CA PHE A 13 -6.28 33.36 57.20
C PHE A 13 -7.20 33.50 55.99
N ASN A 14 -7.65 34.72 55.73
CA ASN A 14 -8.47 34.99 54.56
C ASN A 14 -8.22 36.38 54.00
N GLN A 15 -6.97 36.71 53.65
CA GLN A 15 -6.67 37.85 52.77
C GLN A 15 -5.49 37.50 51.87
N SER A 16 -5.68 37.75 50.57
CA SER A 16 -4.77 37.60 49.43
C SER A 16 -4.32 36.18 49.05
N ASN A 17 -5.28 35.30 48.68
CA ASN A 17 -4.95 34.21 47.77
C ASN A 17 -5.00 34.73 46.32
N PRO A 18 -3.96 34.49 45.51
CA PRO A 18 -3.92 34.92 44.12
C PRO A 18 -5.10 34.30 43.38
N SER A 19 -5.76 35.15 42.58
CA SER A 19 -6.79 34.82 41.58
C SER A 19 -6.82 33.32 41.27
N TYR A 20 -7.84 32.64 41.79
CA TYR A 20 -8.22 31.30 41.37
C TYR A 20 -8.59 31.43 39.89
N GLN A 21 -7.61 31.30 39.01
CA GLN A 21 -7.85 31.13 37.59
C GLN A 21 -8.81 29.95 37.48
N GLY A 22 -10.02 30.23 37.00
CA GLY A 22 -11.08 29.24 36.92
C GLY A 22 -10.53 27.99 36.25
N TYR A 23 -10.54 26.89 37.00
CA TYR A 23 -10.08 25.61 36.51
C TYR A 23 -11.02 25.19 35.37
N ASP A 24 -10.51 25.23 34.14
CA ASP A 24 -11.29 24.88 32.96
C ASP A 24 -11.35 23.35 32.83
N LEU A 25 -12.43 22.78 33.37
CA LEU A 25 -12.75 21.36 33.31
C LEU A 25 -12.78 20.82 31.87
N GLU A 26 -13.12 21.64 30.88
CA GLU A 26 -13.17 21.19 29.48
C GLU A 26 -11.77 21.07 28.90
N LEU A 27 -10.87 22.00 29.24
CA LEU A 27 -9.46 21.92 28.86
C LEU A 27 -8.78 20.69 29.49
N GLU A 28 -9.08 20.38 30.76
CA GLU A 28 -8.53 19.17 31.41
C GLU A 28 -9.06 17.88 30.75
N LYS A 29 -10.36 17.79 30.48
CA LYS A 29 -10.94 16.64 29.76
C LYS A 29 -10.30 16.44 28.40
N GLN A 30 -10.07 17.52 27.65
CA GLN A 30 -9.39 17.45 26.35
C GLN A 30 -7.96 16.92 26.51
N LYS A 31 -7.21 17.43 27.50
CA LYS A 31 -5.85 16.97 27.77
C LYS A 31 -5.80 15.49 28.14
N ILE A 32 -6.71 15.02 28.99
CA ILE A 32 -6.82 13.59 29.36
C ILE A 32 -7.15 12.75 28.12
N ALA A 33 -8.07 13.22 27.26
CA ALA A 33 -8.42 12.51 26.03
C ALA A 33 -7.23 12.40 25.06
N GLU A 34 -6.43 13.48 24.93
CA GLU A 34 -5.20 13.49 24.12
C GLU A 34 -4.14 12.54 24.69
N GLU A 35 -3.90 12.55 26.01
CA GLU A 35 -2.96 11.64 26.68
C GLU A 35 -3.39 10.16 26.53
N ILE A 36 -4.69 9.87 26.62
CA ILE A 36 -5.24 8.53 26.37
C ILE A 36 -5.04 8.12 24.91
N ALA A 37 -5.26 9.04 23.96
CA ALA A 37 -5.08 8.76 22.54
C ALA A 37 -3.61 8.49 22.20
N GLU A 38 -2.68 9.25 22.77
CA GLU A 38 -1.24 9.06 22.61
C GLU A 38 -0.78 7.72 23.21
N THR A 39 -1.26 7.39 24.41
CA THR A 39 -0.95 6.10 25.06
C THR A 39 -1.48 4.92 24.24
N LYS A 40 -2.71 5.03 23.70
CA LYS A 40 -3.28 4.02 22.79
C LYS A 40 -2.44 3.87 21.53
N LYS A 41 -1.95 4.97 20.96
CA LYS A 41 -1.09 4.97 19.78
C LYS A 41 0.26 4.27 20.06
N GLU A 42 0.90 4.58 21.18
CA GLU A 42 2.17 3.95 21.59
C GLU A 42 1.99 2.44 21.83
N LEU A 43 0.91 2.04 22.52
CA LEU A 43 0.55 0.63 22.74
C LEU A 43 0.30 -0.08 21.41
N LEU A 44 -0.41 0.55 20.48
CA LEU A 44 -0.66 0.00 19.15
C LEU A 44 0.64 -0.18 18.36
N GLU A 45 1.57 0.77 18.42
CA GLU A 45 2.88 0.63 17.77
C GLU A 45 3.73 -0.48 18.41
N LYS A 46 3.77 -0.56 19.75
CA LYS A 46 4.46 -1.64 20.45
C LYS A 46 3.85 -3.00 20.11
N TRP A 47 2.52 -3.08 20.09
CA TRP A 47 1.79 -4.29 19.69
C TRP A 47 2.09 -4.65 18.25
N LYS A 48 2.04 -3.70 17.31
CA LYS A 48 2.42 -3.94 15.90
C LYS A 48 3.86 -4.40 15.78
N LYS A 49 4.80 -3.84 16.55
CA LYS A 49 6.22 -4.22 16.52
C LYS A 49 6.46 -5.61 17.10
N GLN A 50 5.81 -5.95 18.21
CA GLN A 50 5.89 -7.28 18.82
C GLN A 50 5.23 -8.35 17.95
N ASN A 51 4.12 -8.01 17.31
CA ASN A 51 3.36 -8.93 16.48
C ASN A 51 3.68 -8.83 14.98
N ALA A 52 4.62 -7.98 14.56
CA ALA A 52 5.04 -7.87 13.15
C ALA A 52 5.57 -9.19 12.59
N ASN A 53 6.13 -10.03 13.47
CA ASN A 53 6.66 -11.35 13.13
C ASN A 53 5.68 -12.48 13.50
N ALA A 54 4.68 -12.21 14.34
CA ALA A 54 3.63 -13.16 14.60
C ALA A 54 2.71 -13.13 13.38
N GLN A 55 2.76 -14.19 12.57
CA GLN A 55 1.85 -14.42 11.45
C GLN A 55 0.43 -14.69 11.99
N ILE A 56 -0.16 -13.75 12.74
CA ILE A 56 -1.46 -13.91 13.39
C ILE A 56 -2.58 -13.96 12.35
N PHE A 57 -2.33 -13.40 11.17
CA PHE A 57 -3.28 -13.38 10.07
C PHE A 57 -2.62 -13.88 8.79
N PRO A 58 -3.33 -14.66 7.97
CA PRO A 58 -2.81 -15.14 6.69
C PRO A 58 -2.51 -13.94 5.76
N ASN A 59 -1.43 -14.06 4.97
CA ASN A 59 -0.94 -13.00 4.06
C ASN A 59 -1.97 -12.54 3.00
N THR A 60 -3.06 -13.30 2.82
CA THR A 60 -4.13 -12.99 1.88
C THR A 60 -5.31 -12.33 2.60
N LEU A 61 -5.27 -11.00 2.71
CA LEU A 61 -6.40 -10.17 3.15
C LEU A 61 -7.48 -10.00 2.06
N SER A 62 -7.28 -10.60 0.88
CA SER A 62 -8.18 -10.45 -0.27
C SER A 62 -9.51 -11.13 -0.02
N GLY A 63 -10.60 -10.35 -0.06
CA GLY A 63 -11.99 -10.86 -0.03
C GLY A 63 -12.78 -10.61 1.25
N MET A 64 -12.16 -10.06 2.31
CA MET A 64 -12.91 -9.54 3.47
C MET A 64 -13.15 -8.03 3.35
N ASP A 65 -14.24 -7.56 3.94
CA ASP A 65 -14.50 -6.13 4.05
C ASP A 65 -13.42 -5.44 4.90
N SER A 66 -12.99 -4.24 4.47
CA SER A 66 -11.97 -3.47 5.17
C SER A 66 -12.41 -3.10 6.59
N ASN A 67 -13.70 -2.78 6.79
CA ASN A 67 -14.20 -2.46 8.14
C ASN A 67 -14.16 -3.68 9.05
N LEU A 68 -14.49 -4.87 8.52
CA LEU A 68 -14.36 -6.12 9.25
C LEU A 68 -12.90 -6.40 9.62
N ILE A 69 -11.96 -6.18 8.71
CA ILE A 69 -10.52 -6.33 9.00
C ILE A 69 -10.10 -5.36 10.12
N PHE A 70 -10.45 -4.08 10.02
CA PHE A 70 -10.12 -3.09 11.07
C PHE A 70 -10.76 -3.44 12.41
N PHE A 71 -11.98 -3.95 12.39
CA PHE A 71 -12.68 -4.42 13.57
C PHE A 71 -11.92 -5.60 14.22
N LEU A 72 -11.60 -6.65 13.46
CA LEU A 72 -10.86 -7.82 13.97
C LEU A 72 -9.44 -7.47 14.46
N LEU A 73 -8.82 -6.45 13.87
CA LEU A 73 -7.50 -5.94 14.26
C LEU A 73 -7.54 -4.87 15.37
N SER A 74 -8.71 -4.61 15.96
CA SER A 74 -8.82 -3.61 17.02
C SER A 74 -8.06 -4.05 18.28
N PHE A 75 -7.47 -3.08 18.98
CA PHE A 75 -6.73 -3.33 20.22
C PHE A 75 -7.62 -3.95 21.31
N GLU A 76 -8.91 -3.64 21.29
CA GLU A 76 -9.89 -4.21 22.21
C GLU A 76 -9.98 -5.73 22.10
N HIS A 77 -9.95 -6.27 20.87
CA HIS A 77 -9.95 -7.71 20.67
C HIS A 77 -8.66 -8.37 21.12
N ALA A 78 -7.52 -7.72 20.92
CA ALA A 78 -6.24 -8.24 21.44
C ALA A 78 -6.28 -8.38 22.96
N LEU A 79 -6.76 -7.37 23.68
CA LEU A 79 -6.94 -7.44 25.13
C LEU A 79 -7.95 -8.52 25.55
N PHE A 80 -9.04 -8.64 24.79
CA PHE A 80 -10.05 -9.65 25.06
C PHE A 80 -9.50 -11.08 24.96
N TYR A 81 -8.67 -11.39 23.96
CA TYR A 81 -8.03 -12.71 23.87
C TYR A 81 -7.06 -12.97 25.02
N ASP A 82 -6.38 -11.93 25.53
CA ASP A 82 -5.51 -12.05 26.70
C ASP A 82 -6.30 -12.34 27.97
N ASP A 83 -7.45 -11.70 28.14
CA ASP A 83 -8.34 -11.94 29.27
C ASP A 83 -8.95 -13.34 29.23
N LEU A 84 -9.34 -13.83 28.05
CA LEU A 84 -9.75 -15.23 27.87
C LEU A 84 -8.62 -16.19 28.22
N ALA A 85 -7.40 -15.92 27.74
CA ALA A 85 -6.25 -16.78 28.03
C ALA A 85 -5.97 -16.86 29.54
N LYS A 86 -6.05 -15.74 30.26
CA LYS A 86 -5.92 -15.73 31.73
C LYS A 86 -7.06 -16.45 32.41
N LYS A 87 -8.31 -16.18 32.01
CA LYS A 87 -9.53 -16.74 32.62
C LYS A 87 -9.56 -18.28 32.53
N PHE A 88 -9.08 -18.84 31.43
CA PHE A 88 -9.11 -20.30 31.17
C PHE A 88 -7.74 -20.98 31.28
N ASN A 89 -6.72 -20.29 31.79
CA ASN A 89 -5.33 -20.78 31.90
C ASN A 89 -4.78 -21.35 30.57
N LEU A 90 -5.05 -20.65 29.46
CA LEU A 90 -4.58 -21.07 28.14
C LEU A 90 -3.06 -20.85 28.02
N SER A 91 -2.38 -21.80 27.39
CA SER A 91 -0.99 -21.64 26.97
C SER A 91 -0.86 -20.51 25.93
N GLN A 92 0.36 -19.97 25.78
CA GLN A 92 0.63 -18.94 24.77
C GLN A 92 0.23 -19.38 23.36
N LYS A 93 0.49 -20.65 23.00
CA LYS A 93 0.09 -21.22 21.69
C LYS A 93 -1.43 -21.26 21.50
N GLN A 94 -2.18 -21.59 22.56
CA GLN A 94 -3.65 -21.60 22.54
C GLN A 94 -4.22 -20.18 22.45
N ARG A 95 -3.65 -19.23 23.21
CA ARG A 95 -3.99 -17.80 23.11
C ARG A 95 -3.80 -17.30 21.68
N ASP A 96 -2.65 -17.59 21.08
CA ASP A 96 -2.31 -17.14 19.72
C ASP A 96 -3.20 -17.81 18.65
N ALA A 97 -3.81 -18.96 18.95
CA ALA A 97 -4.76 -19.62 18.06
C ALA A 97 -6.15 -18.96 18.04
N LEU A 98 -6.56 -18.24 19.11
CA LEU A 98 -7.90 -17.63 19.19
C LEU A 98 -8.20 -16.63 18.05
N PRO A 99 -7.31 -15.65 17.74
CA PRO A 99 -7.54 -14.75 16.60
C PRO A 99 -7.66 -15.50 15.26
N HIS A 100 -6.88 -16.58 15.08
CA HIS A 100 -6.91 -17.37 13.85
C HIS A 100 -8.24 -18.11 13.67
N ILE A 101 -8.80 -18.66 14.75
CA ILE A 101 -10.10 -19.34 14.75
C ILE A 101 -11.20 -18.32 14.37
N VAL A 102 -11.20 -17.15 15.01
CA VAL A 102 -12.16 -16.08 14.68
C VAL A 102 -12.02 -15.62 13.24
N TRP A 103 -10.79 -15.44 12.77
CA TRP A 103 -10.51 -15.08 11.38
C TRP A 103 -11.03 -16.14 10.39
N GLN A 104 -10.80 -17.41 10.68
CA GLN A 104 -11.28 -18.53 9.87
C GLN A 104 -12.81 -18.53 9.80
N LEU A 105 -13.50 -18.35 10.92
CA LEU A 105 -14.96 -18.25 10.98
C LEU A 105 -15.48 -17.07 10.14
N CYS A 106 -14.82 -15.91 10.22
CA CYS A 106 -15.19 -14.75 9.41
C CYS A 106 -15.01 -15.00 7.90
N ARG A 107 -14.02 -15.84 7.54
CA ARG A 107 -13.73 -16.20 6.15
C ARG A 107 -14.72 -17.22 5.59
N THR A 108 -15.02 -18.27 6.35
CA THR A 108 -15.93 -19.34 5.90
C THR A 108 -17.40 -18.97 6.10
N LYS A 109 -17.68 -18.00 6.98
CA LYS A 109 -19.03 -17.59 7.42
C LYS A 109 -19.79 -18.72 8.14
N GLU A 110 -19.08 -19.72 8.65
CA GLU A 110 -19.63 -20.87 9.39
C GLU A 110 -19.69 -20.58 10.90
N TRP A 111 -20.44 -19.54 11.27
CA TRP A 111 -20.47 -19.01 12.65
C TRP A 111 -20.84 -20.05 13.73
N GLU A 112 -21.61 -21.07 13.35
CA GLU A 112 -22.13 -22.08 14.26
C GLU A 112 -21.07 -23.16 14.60
N ASP A 113 -19.97 -23.26 13.83
CA ASP A 113 -18.91 -24.26 14.02
C ASP A 113 -17.77 -23.78 14.96
N ILE A 114 -18.00 -22.74 15.75
CA ILE A 114 -16.98 -22.20 16.66
C ILE A 114 -16.50 -23.26 17.68
N ASN A 115 -17.40 -24.08 18.21
CA ASN A 115 -17.06 -25.11 19.19
C ASN A 115 -16.15 -26.18 18.58
N GLY A 116 -16.46 -26.66 17.36
CA GLY A 116 -15.64 -27.65 16.65
C GLY A 116 -14.24 -27.14 16.37
N LEU A 117 -14.10 -25.87 15.96
CA LEU A 117 -12.79 -25.25 15.76
C LEU A 117 -12.02 -25.03 17.06
N LEU A 118 -12.69 -24.65 18.16
CA LEU A 118 -12.04 -24.49 19.46
C LEU A 118 -11.54 -25.83 20.01
N GLU A 119 -12.37 -26.87 19.98
CA GLU A 119 -11.98 -28.22 20.43
C GLU A 119 -10.79 -28.74 19.62
N LYS A 120 -10.84 -28.60 18.29
CA LYS A 120 -9.78 -29.05 17.38
C LYS A 120 -8.45 -28.32 17.58
N ASN A 121 -8.48 -27.00 17.80
CA ASN A 121 -7.26 -26.18 17.85
C ASN A 121 -6.70 -26.00 19.26
N LEU A 122 -7.55 -26.02 20.29
CA LEU A 122 -7.14 -25.76 21.66
C LEU A 122 -6.95 -27.04 22.49
N GLY A 123 -7.67 -28.13 22.19
CA GLY A 123 -7.59 -29.36 22.98
C GLY A 123 -7.95 -29.18 24.45
N ILE A 124 -8.92 -28.30 24.73
CA ILE A 124 -9.43 -28.01 26.08
C ILE A 124 -10.73 -28.77 26.34
N ASP A 125 -11.13 -28.83 27.61
CA ASP A 125 -12.39 -29.45 28.03
C ASP A 125 -13.61 -28.80 27.36
N SER A 126 -14.62 -29.61 27.03
CA SER A 126 -15.81 -29.15 26.28
C SER A 126 -16.58 -28.07 27.05
N ALA A 127 -16.61 -28.10 28.40
CA ALA A 127 -17.26 -27.05 29.18
C ALA A 127 -16.54 -25.70 29.05
N ALA A 128 -15.21 -25.70 29.01
CA ALA A 128 -14.40 -24.50 28.79
C ALA A 128 -14.54 -23.98 27.35
N CYS A 129 -14.57 -24.88 26.35
CA CYS A 129 -14.86 -24.53 24.96
C CYS A 129 -16.19 -23.77 24.83
N ASN A 130 -17.26 -24.28 25.43
CA ASN A 130 -18.58 -23.66 25.36
C ASN A 130 -18.60 -22.25 25.95
N GLN A 131 -17.90 -22.02 27.07
CA GLN A 131 -17.82 -20.68 27.67
C GLN A 131 -16.98 -19.72 26.81
N ILE A 132 -15.85 -20.17 26.27
CA ILE A 132 -15.01 -19.37 25.36
C ILE A 132 -15.80 -19.02 24.09
N ALA A 133 -16.52 -19.99 23.53
CA ALA A 133 -17.36 -19.78 22.35
C ALA A 133 -18.45 -18.75 22.61
N GLN A 134 -19.11 -18.80 23.78
CA GLN A 134 -20.13 -17.83 24.17
C GLN A 134 -19.53 -16.41 24.33
N ASP A 135 -18.37 -16.29 24.98
CA ASP A 135 -17.67 -15.02 25.16
C ASP A 135 -17.25 -14.43 23.80
N ILE A 136 -16.68 -15.24 22.90
CA ILE A 136 -16.29 -14.83 21.54
C ILE A 136 -17.50 -14.45 20.69
N SER A 137 -18.58 -15.23 20.78
CA SER A 137 -19.78 -15.01 19.97
C SER A 137 -20.47 -13.69 20.33
N SER A 138 -20.59 -13.42 21.63
CA SER A 138 -21.25 -12.21 22.15
C SER A 138 -20.47 -10.93 21.83
N ARG A 139 -19.14 -10.95 21.94
CA ARG A 139 -18.32 -9.75 21.74
C ARG A 139 -17.84 -9.53 20.31
N ILE A 140 -17.43 -10.60 19.64
CA ILE A 140 -16.77 -10.49 18.33
C ILE A 140 -17.70 -10.91 17.21
N LEU A 141 -18.22 -12.15 17.25
CA LEU A 141 -18.91 -12.70 16.08
C LEU A 141 -20.24 -12.00 15.80
N SER A 142 -20.96 -11.54 16.82
CA SER A 142 -22.19 -10.74 16.62
C SER A 142 -21.93 -9.50 15.76
N LYS A 143 -20.89 -8.72 16.11
CA LYS A 143 -20.52 -7.51 15.37
C LYS A 143 -19.83 -7.82 14.05
N ALA A 144 -19.00 -8.87 14.00
CA ALA A 144 -18.40 -9.34 12.74
C ALA A 144 -19.46 -9.78 11.73
N ARG A 145 -20.52 -10.46 12.18
CA ARG A 145 -21.67 -10.85 11.38
C ARG A 145 -22.42 -9.62 10.88
N GLU A 146 -22.65 -8.62 11.73
CA GLU A 146 -23.24 -7.33 11.33
C GLU A 146 -22.40 -6.64 10.24
N LEU A 147 -21.08 -6.51 10.44
CA LEU A 147 -20.17 -5.90 9.47
C LEU A 147 -20.03 -6.72 8.17
N SER A 148 -20.14 -8.05 8.25
CA SER A 148 -20.13 -8.90 7.05
C SER A 148 -21.45 -8.88 6.29
N LEU A 149 -22.57 -8.60 6.96
CA LEU A 149 -23.92 -8.46 6.36
C LEU A 149 -24.18 -7.04 5.87
N GLN A 150 -23.46 -6.06 6.38
CA GLN A 150 -23.20 -4.84 5.64
C GLN A 150 -22.40 -5.25 4.40
N GLU A 151 -23.11 -5.78 3.40
CA GLU A 151 -22.59 -5.82 2.04
C GLU A 151 -21.99 -4.44 1.80
N PRO A 152 -20.78 -4.35 1.21
CA PRO A 152 -20.28 -3.07 0.77
C PRO A 152 -21.34 -2.57 -0.17
N LEU A 153 -22.19 -1.65 0.29
CA LEU A 153 -23.38 -1.15 -0.40
C LEU A 153 -22.87 -0.76 -1.77
N SER A 154 -23.02 -1.68 -2.70
CA SER A 154 -22.74 -1.45 -4.10
C SER A 154 -23.72 -0.36 -4.40
N LYS A 155 -23.19 0.79 -4.79
CA LYS A 155 -23.88 2.02 -5.16
C LYS A 155 -24.79 1.85 -6.40
N ASN A 156 -25.51 0.73 -6.49
CA ASN A 156 -26.22 0.24 -7.66
C ASN A 156 -27.69 -0.13 -7.39
N SER A 157 -28.24 0.01 -6.16
CA SER A 157 -29.69 -0.08 -5.98
C SER A 157 -30.34 1.28 -6.26
N VAL A 158 -30.69 1.45 -7.52
CA VAL A 158 -31.63 2.44 -8.06
C VAL A 158 -32.93 2.38 -7.25
N GLY A 159 -33.30 3.48 -6.59
CA GLY A 159 -34.57 3.60 -5.88
C GLY A 159 -34.53 4.59 -4.71
N SER A 160 -34.43 5.87 -5.03
CA SER A 160 -34.95 6.95 -4.17
C SER A 160 -34.19 7.32 -2.89
N GLN A 161 -32.87 7.48 -2.93
CA GLN A 161 -32.16 8.46 -2.07
C GLN A 161 -31.01 9.14 -2.83
N GLU A 162 -31.33 10.27 -3.46
CA GLU A 162 -30.51 11.03 -4.40
C GLU A 162 -29.65 12.11 -3.72
N GLN A 163 -29.00 11.83 -2.58
CA GLN A 163 -28.26 12.90 -1.87
C GLN A 163 -26.82 12.62 -1.43
N ASN A 164 -26.20 11.48 -1.77
CA ASN A 164 -24.76 11.29 -1.50
C ASN A 164 -24.03 10.50 -2.59
N ALA A 165 -24.36 10.73 -3.86
CA ALA A 165 -23.42 10.38 -4.93
C ALA A 165 -22.12 11.18 -4.68
N PRO A 166 -20.93 10.54 -4.68
CA PRO A 166 -19.68 11.29 -4.58
C PRO A 166 -19.71 12.35 -5.67
N SER A 167 -19.56 13.62 -5.30
CA SER A 167 -19.64 14.71 -6.26
C SER A 167 -18.46 14.55 -7.22
N LEU A 168 -18.71 13.89 -8.35
CA LEU A 168 -17.75 13.68 -9.41
C LEU A 168 -17.79 14.91 -10.29
N MET A 169 -16.68 15.62 -10.35
CA MET A 169 -16.47 16.72 -11.29
C MET A 169 -15.73 16.18 -12.50
N LYS A 170 -16.12 16.61 -13.69
CA LYS A 170 -15.41 16.31 -14.93
C LYS A 170 -14.72 17.58 -15.43
N MET A 171 -13.40 17.55 -15.54
CA MET A 171 -12.61 18.67 -16.08
C MET A 171 -11.29 18.16 -16.68
N PRO A 172 -10.63 18.93 -17.57
CA PRO A 172 -9.30 18.59 -18.07
C PRO A 172 -8.25 18.53 -16.95
N ILE A 173 -7.23 17.68 -17.09
CA ILE A 173 -6.18 17.49 -16.06
C ILE A 173 -5.43 18.79 -15.71
N PHE A 174 -5.21 19.66 -16.69
CA PHE A 174 -4.52 20.93 -16.46
C PHE A 174 -5.34 21.87 -15.57
N GLN A 175 -6.64 21.95 -15.82
CA GLN A 175 -7.56 22.71 -14.97
C GLN A 175 -7.66 22.10 -13.57
N ALA A 176 -7.70 20.77 -13.49
CA ALA A 176 -7.71 20.04 -12.22
C ALA A 176 -6.50 20.33 -11.33
N LEU A 177 -5.30 20.40 -11.92
CA LEU A 177 -4.07 20.72 -11.20
C LEU A 177 -4.06 22.16 -10.68
N LYS A 178 -4.72 23.10 -11.38
CA LYS A 178 -4.87 24.48 -10.93
C LYS A 178 -5.88 24.62 -9.80
N GLU A 179 -7.05 24.00 -9.93
CA GLU A 179 -8.12 24.09 -8.93
C GLU A 179 -7.83 23.24 -7.69
N ILE A 180 -7.14 22.11 -7.85
CA ILE A 180 -6.88 21.12 -6.80
C ILE A 180 -5.41 20.66 -6.87
N PRO A 181 -4.46 21.46 -6.35
CA PRO A 181 -3.03 21.15 -6.41
C PRO A 181 -2.65 19.79 -5.80
N ASP A 182 -3.40 19.32 -4.80
CA ASP A 182 -3.21 18.03 -4.12
C ASP A 182 -3.27 16.83 -5.09
N ILE A 183 -3.96 16.97 -6.23
CA ILE A 183 -4.04 15.93 -7.27
C ILE A 183 -2.65 15.64 -7.86
N GLY A 184 -1.75 16.63 -7.90
CA GLY A 184 -0.37 16.47 -8.33
C GLY A 184 0.41 15.43 -7.50
N GLU A 185 0.05 15.26 -6.23
CA GLU A 185 0.69 14.33 -5.29
C GLU A 185 0.07 12.93 -5.30
N GLN A 186 -1.00 12.71 -6.08
CA GLN A 186 -1.64 11.42 -6.20
C GLN A 186 -0.69 10.39 -6.84
N ILE A 187 -0.54 9.23 -6.19
CA ILE A 187 0.24 8.11 -6.72
C ILE A 187 -0.53 7.47 -7.87
N ILE A 188 0.09 7.44 -9.06
CA ILE A 188 -0.54 6.89 -10.27
C ILE A 188 -0.12 5.44 -10.49
N THR A 189 1.16 5.14 -10.28
CA THR A 189 1.78 3.85 -10.62
C THR A 189 2.58 3.30 -9.43
N SER A 190 2.95 2.02 -9.52
CA SER A 190 3.64 1.32 -8.43
C SER A 190 5.17 1.53 -8.43
N GLN A 191 5.76 1.75 -9.60
CA GLN A 191 7.23 1.86 -9.77
C GLN A 191 7.69 3.32 -9.66
N ARG A 192 8.87 3.56 -9.06
CA ARG A 192 9.49 4.89 -8.98
C ARG A 192 9.95 5.39 -10.35
N ILE A 193 10.01 6.71 -10.51
CA ILE A 193 10.33 7.39 -11.78
C ILE A 193 11.76 7.93 -11.71
N LYS A 194 12.55 7.78 -12.77
CA LYS A 194 13.85 8.42 -12.92
C LYS A 194 13.70 9.65 -13.81
N ILE A 195 13.75 10.85 -13.20
CA ILE A 195 13.62 12.13 -13.91
C ILE A 195 15.02 12.72 -14.09
N LEU A 196 15.34 13.26 -15.27
CA LEU A 196 16.66 13.83 -15.60
C LEU A 196 17.16 14.89 -14.61
N SER A 197 16.25 15.69 -14.04
CA SER A 197 16.56 16.75 -13.08
C SER A 197 16.93 16.24 -11.68
N PHE A 198 16.68 14.97 -11.38
CA PHE A 198 16.92 14.38 -10.06
C PHE A 198 17.88 13.19 -10.15
N PRO A 199 18.93 13.14 -9.32
CA PRO A 199 19.87 12.02 -9.34
C PRO A 199 19.25 10.72 -8.81
N GLU A 200 18.24 10.82 -7.96
CA GLU A 200 17.55 9.68 -7.35
C GLU A 200 16.17 9.45 -7.95
N SER A 201 15.71 8.19 -7.93
CA SER A 201 14.35 7.86 -8.39
C SER A 201 13.29 8.44 -7.46
N VAL A 202 12.41 9.24 -8.03
CA VAL A 202 11.36 9.97 -7.33
C VAL A 202 10.08 9.16 -7.16
N ARG A 203 9.19 9.66 -6.30
CA ARG A 203 7.87 9.09 -6.05
C ARG A 203 6.99 9.15 -7.32
N PRO A 204 6.21 8.11 -7.64
CA PRO A 204 5.38 8.06 -8.85
C PRO A 204 4.07 8.86 -8.76
N SER A 205 4.21 10.14 -8.41
CA SER A 205 3.09 11.08 -8.38
C SER A 205 2.71 11.55 -9.78
N LEU A 206 1.49 12.06 -9.93
CA LEU A 206 1.02 12.65 -11.18
C LEU A 206 1.96 13.75 -11.68
N ALA A 207 2.35 14.68 -10.81
CA ALA A 207 3.21 15.81 -11.17
C ALA A 207 4.56 15.32 -11.71
N ASN A 208 5.14 14.28 -11.08
CA ASN A 208 6.41 13.69 -11.52
C ASN A 208 6.27 12.95 -12.86
N TRP A 209 5.15 12.28 -13.12
CA TRP A 209 4.89 11.66 -14.42
C TRP A 209 4.73 12.68 -15.55
N LEU A 210 4.06 13.81 -15.28
CA LEU A 210 3.93 14.89 -16.25
C LEU A 210 5.28 15.60 -16.48
N ALA A 211 6.08 15.77 -15.43
CA ALA A 211 7.44 16.31 -15.55
C ALA A 211 8.35 15.39 -16.39
N ASP A 212 8.28 14.07 -16.19
CA ASP A 212 9.02 13.10 -17.01
C ASP A 212 8.59 13.17 -18.48
N TYR A 213 7.28 13.15 -18.73
CA TYR A 213 6.71 13.22 -20.08
C TYR A 213 7.10 14.52 -20.81
N THR A 214 6.96 15.66 -20.14
CA THR A 214 7.31 16.97 -20.71
C THR A 214 8.82 17.16 -20.85
N SER A 215 9.65 16.50 -20.03
CA SER A 215 11.11 16.49 -20.24
C SER A 215 11.52 15.70 -21.48
N TYR A 216 10.71 14.72 -21.88
CA TYR A 216 10.97 13.87 -23.04
C TYR A 216 10.53 14.53 -24.35
N PHE A 217 9.35 15.16 -24.40
CA PHE A 217 8.81 15.73 -25.63
C PHE A 217 8.61 17.26 -25.66
N GLY A 218 8.64 17.93 -24.50
CA GLY A 218 8.26 19.33 -24.35
C GLY A 218 6.79 19.52 -23.94
N TYR A 219 6.28 20.74 -24.10
CA TYR A 219 4.91 21.14 -23.76
C TYR A 219 3.96 21.14 -24.97
N GLU A 220 4.40 20.62 -26.11
CA GLU A 220 3.60 20.59 -27.34
C GLU A 220 2.54 19.48 -27.29
N LYS A 221 1.55 19.55 -28.19
CA LYS A 221 0.56 18.48 -28.32
C LYS A 221 1.18 17.34 -29.11
N HIS A 222 1.15 16.14 -28.55
CA HIS A 222 1.72 14.95 -29.17
C HIS A 222 0.65 13.99 -29.65
N SER A 223 0.92 13.35 -30.77
CA SER A 223 0.06 12.34 -31.39
C SER A 223 -0.08 11.08 -30.52
N ALA A 224 -1.16 10.33 -30.73
CA ALA A 224 -1.37 9.05 -30.05
C ALA A 224 -0.22 8.04 -30.29
N ILE A 225 0.48 8.15 -31.44
CA ILE A 225 1.63 7.31 -31.78
C ILE A 225 2.83 7.65 -30.89
N GLU A 226 3.13 8.94 -30.68
CA GLU A 226 4.23 9.38 -29.81
C GLU A 226 3.96 9.03 -28.34
N ILE A 227 2.73 9.22 -27.88
CA ILE A 227 2.30 8.78 -26.54
C ILE A 227 2.51 7.27 -26.41
N GLY A 228 2.11 6.49 -27.42
CA GLY A 228 2.37 5.05 -27.46
C GLY A 228 3.87 4.75 -27.40
N ASN A 229 4.69 5.42 -28.21
CA ASN A 229 6.13 5.20 -28.21
C ASN A 229 6.75 5.44 -26.83
N TYR A 230 6.37 6.52 -26.15
CA TYR A 230 6.80 6.78 -24.78
C TYR A 230 6.34 5.73 -23.79
N LEU A 231 5.08 5.31 -23.84
CA LEU A 231 4.53 4.29 -22.96
C LEU A 231 5.18 2.91 -23.13
N PHE A 232 5.73 2.58 -24.30
CA PHE A 232 6.33 1.28 -24.58
C PHE A 232 7.86 1.26 -24.56
N HIS A 233 8.52 2.38 -24.83
CA HIS A 233 9.97 2.40 -25.05
C HIS A 233 10.76 3.29 -24.08
N SER A 234 10.12 4.12 -23.25
CA SER A 234 10.84 4.93 -22.27
C SER A 234 11.44 4.07 -21.15
N GLU A 235 12.53 4.53 -20.53
CA GLU A 235 13.19 3.81 -19.42
C GLU A 235 12.22 3.55 -18.26
N ASN A 236 11.37 4.53 -17.93
CA ASN A 236 10.43 4.50 -16.82
C ASN A 236 9.20 3.62 -17.10
N THR A 237 8.73 3.56 -18.35
CA THR A 237 7.48 2.85 -18.70
C THR A 237 7.70 1.43 -19.23
N LYS A 238 8.89 1.10 -19.75
CA LYS A 238 9.17 -0.20 -20.36
C LYS A 238 8.88 -1.37 -19.42
N LYS A 239 9.14 -1.21 -18.12
CA LYS A 239 8.93 -2.24 -17.07
C LYS A 239 7.57 -2.16 -16.37
N MET A 240 6.70 -1.23 -16.78
CA MET A 240 5.42 -0.97 -16.10
C MET A 240 4.36 -2.03 -16.44
N SER A 241 3.53 -2.36 -15.44
CA SER A 241 2.40 -3.28 -15.61
C SER A 241 1.35 -2.74 -16.58
N SER A 242 0.52 -3.62 -17.15
CA SER A 242 -0.54 -3.22 -18.09
C SER A 242 -1.54 -2.27 -17.46
N SER A 243 -1.92 -2.50 -16.19
CA SER A 243 -2.88 -1.66 -15.47
C SER A 243 -2.35 -0.25 -15.20
N ASP A 244 -1.09 -0.13 -14.78
CA ASP A 244 -0.46 1.17 -14.55
C ASP A 244 -0.24 1.93 -15.88
N ARG A 245 0.07 1.20 -16.95
CA ARG A 245 0.15 1.77 -18.31
C ARG A 245 -1.17 2.36 -18.78
N GLN A 246 -2.28 1.70 -18.50
CA GLN A 246 -3.61 2.21 -18.85
C GLN A 246 -3.97 3.47 -18.06
N LYS A 247 -3.66 3.52 -16.76
CA LYS A 247 -3.82 4.75 -15.94
C LYS A 247 -3.00 5.90 -16.51
N LEU A 248 -1.73 5.66 -16.82
CA LEU A 248 -0.85 6.69 -17.39
C LEU A 248 -1.34 7.12 -18.78
N THR A 249 -1.80 6.19 -19.61
CA THR A 249 -2.41 6.50 -20.92
C THR A 249 -3.61 7.43 -20.77
N TYR A 250 -4.48 7.16 -19.79
CA TYR A 250 -5.66 7.98 -19.52
C TYR A 250 -5.27 9.43 -19.15
N ILE A 251 -4.25 9.58 -18.30
CA ILE A 251 -3.71 10.89 -17.89
C ILE A 251 -3.09 11.63 -19.08
N LEU A 252 -2.20 10.97 -19.84
CA LEU A 252 -1.50 11.62 -20.95
C LEU A 252 -2.44 12.03 -22.08
N LYS A 253 -3.51 11.26 -22.34
CA LYS A 253 -4.58 11.67 -23.26
C LYS A 253 -5.34 12.90 -22.76
N SER A 254 -5.63 12.99 -21.46
CA SER A 254 -6.24 14.20 -20.88
C SER A 254 -5.30 15.40 -20.96
N PHE A 255 -4.00 15.18 -20.79
CA PHE A 255 -3.00 16.23 -20.85
C PHE A 255 -2.86 16.82 -22.27
N ASN A 256 -2.81 15.98 -23.30
CA ASN A 256 -2.61 16.44 -24.68
C ASN A 256 -3.92 16.88 -25.37
N ASP A 257 -4.98 16.10 -25.23
CA ASP A 257 -6.24 16.32 -25.95
C ASP A 257 -7.25 17.13 -25.13
N GLU A 258 -6.87 17.58 -23.93
CA GLU A 258 -7.75 18.27 -22.97
C GLU A 258 -9.02 17.47 -22.63
N THR A 259 -8.96 16.13 -22.77
CA THR A 259 -10.12 15.29 -22.50
C THR A 259 -10.50 15.34 -21.01
N PRO A 260 -11.80 15.48 -20.67
CA PRO A 260 -12.22 15.65 -19.29
C PRO A 260 -12.07 14.35 -18.50
N ILE A 261 -11.49 14.45 -17.31
CA ILE A 261 -11.32 13.34 -16.38
C ILE A 261 -12.24 13.46 -15.18
N SER A 262 -12.64 12.30 -14.63
CA SER A 262 -13.49 12.25 -13.44
C SER A 262 -12.66 12.44 -12.17
N ILE A 263 -13.01 13.43 -11.37
CA ILE A 263 -12.36 13.76 -10.11
C ILE A 263 -13.39 13.73 -8.99
N ASN A 264 -13.05 13.07 -7.90
CA ASN A 264 -13.87 13.08 -6.70
C ASN A 264 -13.58 14.37 -5.90
N LYS A 265 -14.58 15.26 -5.78
CA LYS A 265 -14.43 16.54 -5.07
C LYS A 265 -14.09 16.35 -3.59
N THR A 266 -14.60 15.29 -2.96
CA THR A 266 -14.39 15.02 -1.54
C THR A 266 -12.98 14.50 -1.28
N THR A 267 -12.53 13.52 -2.06
CA THR A 267 -11.20 12.91 -1.85
C THR A 267 -10.08 13.64 -2.56
N ARG A 268 -10.39 14.59 -3.45
CA ARG A 268 -9.41 15.32 -4.28
C ARG A 268 -8.52 14.38 -5.08
N GLN A 269 -9.10 13.32 -5.63
CA GLN A 269 -8.38 12.29 -6.38
C GLN A 269 -9.07 12.00 -7.72
N ILE A 270 -8.24 11.68 -8.71
CA ILE A 270 -8.68 11.17 -10.01
C ILE A 270 -9.29 9.79 -9.82
N VAL A 271 -10.49 9.60 -10.36
CA VAL A 271 -11.20 8.33 -10.40
C VAL A 271 -10.98 7.70 -11.76
N PHE A 272 -10.20 6.61 -11.79
CA PHE A 272 -9.93 5.89 -13.03
C PHE A 272 -11.12 5.02 -13.44
N PRO A 273 -11.45 4.95 -14.74
CA PRO A 273 -12.42 3.97 -15.23
C PRO A 273 -11.90 2.54 -14.97
N PRO A 274 -12.80 1.55 -14.83
CA PRO A 274 -12.38 0.16 -14.72
C PRO A 274 -11.68 -0.26 -16.00
N PHE A 275 -10.36 -0.44 -15.94
CA PHE A 275 -9.62 -0.99 -17.06
C PHE A 275 -9.81 -2.50 -17.04
N THR A 276 -10.74 -2.99 -17.85
CA THR A 276 -10.79 -4.41 -18.14
C THR A 276 -9.53 -4.74 -18.91
N SER A 277 -8.63 -5.51 -18.29
CA SER A 277 -7.61 -6.20 -19.06
C SER A 277 -8.39 -6.95 -20.13
N PRO A 278 -8.12 -6.74 -21.44
CA PRO A 278 -8.76 -7.55 -22.46
C PRO A 278 -8.48 -8.98 -22.05
N ALA A 279 -9.54 -9.69 -21.65
CA ALA A 279 -9.41 -11.04 -21.13
C ALA A 279 -8.61 -11.81 -22.17
N ALA A 280 -7.54 -12.49 -21.74
CA ALA A 280 -6.58 -13.20 -22.58
C ALA A 280 -7.21 -14.42 -23.31
N GLY A 281 -8.49 -14.36 -23.63
CA GLY A 281 -9.30 -15.40 -24.21
C GLY A 281 -10.62 -14.83 -24.72
N ARG A 282 -10.58 -13.83 -25.60
CA ARG A 282 -11.64 -13.76 -26.61
C ARG A 282 -11.32 -14.85 -27.62
N ASN A 283 -11.79 -16.07 -27.33
CA ASN A 283 -12.00 -17.08 -28.36
C ASN A 283 -12.84 -16.40 -29.43
N VAL A 284 -12.19 -16.01 -30.53
CA VAL A 284 -12.87 -15.60 -31.73
C VAL A 284 -13.76 -16.79 -32.11
N PRO A 285 -15.08 -16.62 -32.27
CA PRO A 285 -15.90 -17.70 -32.81
C PRO A 285 -15.31 -18.09 -34.16
N GLU A 286 -14.83 -19.33 -34.25
CA GLU A 286 -14.37 -19.93 -35.49
C GLU A 286 -15.59 -20.21 -36.38
N THR A 287 -16.08 -19.16 -37.03
CA THR A 287 -17.13 -19.20 -38.05
C THR A 287 -16.84 -18.02 -38.98
N LEU A 288 -16.44 -18.16 -40.25
CA LEU A 288 -16.88 -19.07 -41.27
C LEU A 288 -15.73 -19.31 -42.27
N LYS A 289 -15.46 -20.59 -42.57
CA LYS A 289 -14.77 -20.96 -43.81
C LYS A 289 -15.61 -20.45 -45.00
N PRO A 290 -15.06 -19.71 -45.97
CA PRO A 290 -15.76 -19.45 -47.22
C PRO A 290 -15.90 -20.77 -47.96
N LYS A 291 -17.15 -21.25 -48.08
CA LYS A 291 -17.51 -22.37 -48.93
C LYS A 291 -17.33 -21.91 -50.37
N ILE A 292 -16.22 -22.30 -50.99
CA ILE A 292 -16.01 -22.23 -52.43
C ILE A 292 -17.11 -23.10 -53.05
N GLN A 293 -18.16 -22.46 -53.57
CA GLN A 293 -19.12 -23.10 -54.47
C GLN A 293 -18.63 -22.89 -55.89
N THR A 294 -18.14 -23.98 -56.46
CA THR A 294 -17.91 -24.18 -57.88
C THR A 294 -19.25 -24.41 -58.57
N ALA A 295 -19.70 -23.50 -59.45
CA ALA A 295 -20.58 -23.76 -60.61
C ALA A 295 -20.64 -22.48 -61.49
N PRO A 296 -21.16 -22.54 -62.74
CA PRO A 296 -20.36 -22.68 -63.94
C PRO A 296 -20.40 -21.44 -64.84
N ALA A 297 -19.49 -21.42 -65.82
CA ALA A 297 -19.40 -20.41 -66.86
C ALA A 297 -20.73 -20.21 -67.59
N THR A 298 -21.17 -18.95 -67.72
CA THR A 298 -22.12 -18.53 -68.75
C THR A 298 -21.69 -17.14 -69.23
N SER A 299 -21.42 -17.09 -70.53
CA SER A 299 -21.17 -15.88 -71.29
C SER A 299 -22.43 -15.02 -71.39
N ILE A 300 -22.28 -13.72 -71.65
CA ILE A 300 -22.94 -12.97 -72.75
C ILE A 300 -22.71 -11.46 -72.55
N ALA A 301 -22.16 -10.86 -73.62
CA ALA A 301 -22.37 -9.55 -74.23
C ALA A 301 -22.44 -8.23 -73.42
N GLU A 302 -21.60 -7.30 -73.87
CA GLU A 302 -21.87 -5.91 -74.28
C GLU A 302 -23.09 -5.20 -73.67
N THR A 303 -22.85 -4.02 -73.07
CA THR A 303 -23.46 -2.76 -73.56
C THR A 303 -22.64 -1.58 -73.03
N GLU A 304 -22.34 -0.68 -73.95
CA GLU A 304 -21.64 0.59 -73.83
C GLU A 304 -22.36 1.60 -72.93
N SER A 305 -21.62 2.46 -72.22
CA SER A 305 -21.87 3.92 -72.26
C SER A 305 -20.75 4.70 -71.57
N SER A 306 -19.91 5.25 -72.43
CA SER A 306 -19.39 6.62 -72.43
C SER A 306 -19.94 7.56 -71.36
N THR A 307 -19.07 8.15 -70.55
CA THR A 307 -19.06 9.61 -70.33
C THR A 307 -17.64 10.09 -70.07
N SER A 308 -17.28 11.10 -70.82
CA SER A 308 -15.95 11.60 -71.11
C SER A 308 -15.64 12.88 -70.31
N ARG A 309 -14.33 13.17 -70.24
CA ARG A 309 -13.65 14.48 -70.05
C ARG A 309 -13.13 14.82 -68.64
N PRO A 310 -12.07 15.67 -68.55
CA PRO A 310 -10.82 15.60 -69.31
C PRO A 310 -9.57 15.76 -68.41
N ILE A 311 -8.47 15.21 -68.90
CA ILE A 311 -7.11 15.46 -68.40
C ILE A 311 -6.65 16.83 -68.91
N GLU A 312 -6.13 17.67 -68.02
CA GLU A 312 -5.29 18.82 -68.39
C GLU A 312 -3.87 18.61 -67.89
N ALA A 313 -2.93 18.93 -68.76
CA ALA A 313 -1.56 18.46 -68.77
C ALA A 313 -0.61 19.36 -67.97
N ASN A 314 0.20 18.70 -67.13
CA ASN A 314 1.67 18.65 -67.22
C ASN A 314 2.44 19.97 -67.47
N LYS A 315 3.29 20.37 -66.51
CA LYS A 315 4.60 20.99 -66.81
C LYS A 315 5.59 20.93 -65.63
N LYS A 316 6.73 20.29 -65.93
CA LYS A 316 8.11 20.57 -65.49
C LYS A 316 8.47 20.32 -64.02
N ASN A 317 9.14 19.19 -63.79
CA ASN A 317 10.26 19.12 -62.87
C ASN A 317 11.49 18.57 -63.61
N ASP A 318 12.57 19.34 -63.53
CA ASP A 318 13.91 19.09 -64.05
C ASP A 318 14.88 19.35 -62.87
N HIS A 319 16.06 18.70 -62.90
CA HIS A 319 17.12 18.58 -61.87
C HIS A 319 16.88 17.45 -60.86
N GLY A 320 17.58 16.31 -60.84
CA GLY A 320 18.89 15.96 -61.39
C GLY A 320 19.93 15.90 -60.27
N GLN A 321 20.26 14.71 -59.75
CA GLN A 321 21.50 14.37 -59.02
C GLN A 321 21.66 12.83 -58.95
N PRO A 322 22.90 12.32 -58.81
CA PRO A 322 23.35 11.13 -59.52
C PRO A 322 23.47 9.84 -58.69
N TYR A 323 23.65 8.75 -59.43
CA TYR A 323 24.13 7.44 -58.99
C TYR A 323 25.54 7.49 -58.39
N THR A 324 25.76 6.68 -57.34
CA THR A 324 27.01 5.91 -57.22
C THR A 324 26.68 4.48 -56.79
N ASP A 325 26.98 3.56 -57.69
CA ASP A 325 27.21 2.15 -57.43
C ASP A 325 28.25 1.93 -56.33
N ASN A 326 28.07 0.89 -55.51
CA ASN A 326 29.21 0.05 -55.17
C ASN A 326 28.79 -1.38 -54.82
N ASN A 327 29.54 -2.29 -55.44
CA ASN A 327 29.42 -3.74 -55.49
C ASN A 327 29.67 -4.45 -54.14
N SER A 328 28.87 -5.52 -53.89
CA SER A 328 29.21 -6.94 -53.60
C SER A 328 30.55 -7.33 -52.93
N PRO A 329 30.69 -8.51 -52.26
CA PRO A 329 30.01 -9.80 -52.52
C PRO A 329 29.47 -10.54 -51.25
N GLN A 330 28.38 -11.31 -51.31
CA GLN A 330 28.20 -12.69 -51.80
C GLN A 330 28.80 -13.82 -50.92
N THR A 331 27.94 -14.82 -50.66
CA THR A 331 28.18 -16.20 -50.16
C THR A 331 28.29 -16.34 -48.63
N THR A 332 27.66 -17.30 -47.93
CA THR A 332 27.33 -18.71 -48.26
C THR A 332 26.09 -19.26 -47.51
N ASN A 333 25.28 -20.03 -48.25
CA ASN A 333 24.62 -21.31 -47.94
C ASN A 333 24.87 -21.95 -46.54
N TYR A 334 23.81 -22.37 -45.83
CA TYR A 334 23.29 -23.76 -45.74
C TYR A 334 22.11 -23.87 -44.73
N PRO A 335 21.24 -24.91 -44.82
CA PRO A 335 19.85 -24.88 -44.35
C PRO A 335 19.60 -25.87 -43.17
N PRO A 336 18.39 -26.43 -42.90
CA PRO A 336 17.82 -26.54 -41.55
C PRO A 336 17.96 -27.95 -40.94
N ARG A 337 17.85 -28.07 -39.60
CA ARG A 337 17.71 -29.40 -38.96
C ARG A 337 16.67 -29.39 -37.83
N ARG A 338 15.52 -30.02 -38.12
CA ARG A 338 14.65 -30.71 -37.17
C ARG A 338 15.19 -32.14 -36.97
N PRO A 339 15.02 -32.75 -35.79
CA PRO A 339 13.94 -33.74 -35.58
C PRO A 339 13.25 -33.52 -34.21
N ALA A 340 11.93 -33.69 -34.05
CA ALA A 340 11.15 -34.92 -33.95
C ALA A 340 11.51 -35.83 -32.75
N SER A 341 10.70 -35.69 -31.69
CA SER A 341 10.08 -36.73 -30.84
C SER A 341 10.75 -38.08 -30.62
N THR A 342 10.89 -38.47 -29.35
CA THR A 342 10.75 -39.87 -28.92
C THR A 342 10.11 -39.90 -27.54
N SER A 343 8.92 -40.49 -27.47
CA SER A 343 8.29 -41.00 -26.25
C SER A 343 8.99 -42.31 -25.82
N ARG A 344 8.92 -42.67 -24.53
CA ARG A 344 8.42 -43.99 -24.03
C ARG A 344 9.17 -44.51 -22.78
N GLU A 345 8.34 -44.91 -21.81
CA GLU A 345 8.46 -45.93 -20.74
C GLU A 345 9.36 -45.75 -19.51
N GLN A 346 8.67 -45.64 -18.36
CA GLN A 346 8.68 -46.52 -17.18
C GLN A 346 10.00 -47.13 -16.70
N GLY A 347 10.30 -46.89 -15.42
CA GLY A 347 11.20 -47.70 -14.62
C GLY A 347 11.37 -47.11 -13.21
N GLU A 348 10.69 -47.71 -12.24
CA GLU A 348 10.94 -47.53 -10.81
C GLU A 348 12.41 -47.87 -10.49
N GLN A 349 13.08 -47.03 -9.69
CA GLN A 349 13.93 -47.49 -8.59
C GLN A 349 14.46 -46.31 -7.75
N ALA A 350 14.52 -46.57 -6.46
CA ALA A 350 14.86 -45.65 -5.39
C ALA A 350 16.32 -45.18 -5.44
N SER A 351 16.54 -43.89 -5.18
CA SER A 351 17.84 -43.38 -4.76
C SER A 351 17.71 -41.99 -4.11
N GLU A 352 17.85 -41.98 -2.79
CA GLU A 352 18.84 -41.19 -2.06
C GLU A 352 18.82 -39.66 -2.18
N LEU A 353 18.40 -39.03 -1.08
CA LEU A 353 18.45 -37.61 -0.78
C LEU A 353 19.88 -37.03 -0.90
N GLN A 354 20.21 -36.44 -2.06
CA GLN A 354 21.30 -35.48 -2.15
C GLN A 354 20.78 -34.08 -1.76
N THR A 355 21.01 -33.71 -0.51
CA THR A 355 20.87 -32.33 -0.07
C THR A 355 22.05 -31.52 -0.61
N ASN A 356 21.78 -30.67 -1.60
CA ASN A 356 22.72 -29.66 -2.07
C ASN A 356 22.99 -28.63 -0.97
N LYS A 357 23.98 -28.90 -0.12
CA LYS A 357 24.63 -27.90 0.73
C LYS A 357 25.40 -26.93 -0.17
N MET A 358 24.79 -25.80 -0.51
CA MET A 358 25.54 -24.64 -0.98
C MET A 358 26.19 -23.98 0.24
N THR A 359 27.50 -24.17 0.41
CA THR A 359 28.31 -23.39 1.35
C THR A 359 28.68 -22.06 0.72
N PHE A 360 28.12 -20.98 1.27
CA PHE A 360 28.43 -19.60 0.91
C PHE A 360 29.55 -19.08 1.81
N SER A 361 30.80 -19.21 1.38
CA SER A 361 31.95 -18.60 2.04
C SER A 361 32.17 -17.19 1.47
N SER A 362 31.63 -16.17 2.14
CA SER A 362 31.97 -14.76 1.88
C SER A 362 32.83 -14.22 3.03
N PRO A 363 34.08 -13.78 2.78
CA PRO A 363 34.93 -13.18 3.79
C PRO A 363 34.69 -11.68 3.84
N GLN A 364 33.59 -11.26 4.45
CA GLN A 364 33.32 -9.84 4.69
C GLN A 364 32.91 -9.66 6.16
N LYS A 365 33.92 -9.43 7.01
CA LYS A 365 33.72 -9.06 8.42
C LYS A 365 33.28 -7.60 8.50
N LEU A 366 32.21 -7.36 9.24
CA LEU A 366 31.69 -6.01 9.50
C LEU A 366 32.47 -5.35 10.65
N PRO A 367 32.67 -4.01 10.63
CA PRO A 367 33.50 -3.29 11.60
C PRO A 367 33.05 -3.33 13.08
N TYR A 368 31.90 -3.94 13.40
CA TYR A 368 31.35 -3.95 14.77
C TYR A 368 31.76 -5.17 15.60
N GLU A 369 32.60 -6.07 15.07
CA GLU A 369 33.10 -7.26 15.79
C GLU A 369 34.36 -7.04 16.63
N TYR A 370 34.90 -5.81 16.68
CA TYR A 370 36.04 -5.46 17.55
C TYR A 370 35.56 -4.74 18.82
N GLU A 371 34.93 -5.46 19.76
CA GLU A 371 34.92 -5.04 21.17
C GLU A 371 34.25 -6.10 22.06
N LYS A 372 34.94 -7.23 22.29
CA LYS A 372 34.73 -8.06 23.49
C LYS A 372 36.03 -8.73 23.88
N ASP A 373 36.81 -8.04 24.71
CA ASP A 373 37.79 -8.72 25.57
C ASP A 373 37.11 -9.23 26.86
N PRO A 374 37.59 -10.35 27.42
CA PRO A 374 36.91 -11.06 28.51
C PRO A 374 37.27 -10.49 29.89
N ILE A 375 36.26 -9.98 30.62
CA ILE A 375 36.43 -9.70 32.05
C ILE A 375 36.37 -11.02 32.83
N ALA A 376 37.43 -11.20 33.60
CA ALA A 376 37.73 -12.34 34.42
C ALA A 376 36.66 -12.66 35.47
N LYS A 377 36.60 -13.96 35.77
CA LYS A 377 35.82 -14.64 36.81
C LYS A 377 35.92 -13.94 38.17
N GLN A 378 34.78 -13.51 38.72
CA GLN A 378 34.60 -13.39 40.16
C GLN A 378 33.43 -14.27 40.61
N LYS A 379 33.77 -15.33 41.33
CA LYS A 379 32.83 -16.13 42.12
C LYS A 379 32.27 -15.23 43.23
N LYS A 380 30.96 -15.03 43.26
CA LYS A 380 30.27 -14.51 44.46
C LYS A 380 29.35 -15.60 44.99
N TYR A 381 29.62 -15.96 46.24
CA TYR A 381 28.82 -16.83 47.07
C TYR A 381 27.44 -16.20 47.29
N PHE A 382 26.38 -16.97 47.08
CA PHE A 382 25.03 -16.63 47.51
C PHE A 382 24.95 -16.90 49.01
N SER A 383 24.92 -15.84 49.81
CA SER A 383 24.43 -15.89 51.20
C SER A 383 23.02 -15.33 51.22
N THR A 384 22.11 -16.14 51.76
CA THR A 384 20.70 -15.87 52.05
C THR A 384 20.57 -14.62 52.94
N PRO A 385 19.60 -13.71 52.70
CA PRO A 385 19.27 -12.70 53.69
C PRO A 385 18.16 -13.22 54.62
N GLN A 386 18.51 -13.29 55.91
CA GLN A 386 17.56 -13.25 57.02
C GLN A 386 16.84 -11.89 57.05
N SER A 387 15.59 -11.94 57.50
CA SER A 387 14.73 -10.82 57.86
C SER A 387 15.41 -9.82 58.81
N PRO A 388 15.05 -8.53 58.76
CA PRO A 388 14.88 -7.82 60.01
C PRO A 388 13.61 -6.97 60.09
N ASP A 389 12.96 -7.12 61.23
CA ASP A 389 12.01 -6.19 61.83
C ASP A 389 12.66 -4.83 62.12
N ASN A 390 11.81 -3.80 62.02
CA ASN A 390 11.84 -2.50 62.70
C ASN A 390 12.98 -1.49 62.43
N LEU A 391 12.53 -0.26 62.10
CA LEU A 391 13.04 1.10 62.44
C LEU A 391 13.05 2.06 61.21
N PRO A 392 13.15 3.40 61.39
CA PRO A 392 12.02 4.32 61.37
C PRO A 392 12.04 5.26 60.14
N VAL A 393 10.86 5.82 59.82
CA VAL A 393 10.62 6.75 58.71
C VAL A 393 11.46 8.03 58.86
N LYS A 394 12.27 8.36 57.84
CA LYS A 394 12.82 9.71 57.60
C LYS A 394 12.17 10.34 56.37
N PRO A 395 11.93 11.66 56.37
CA PRO A 395 11.21 12.33 55.30
C PRO A 395 12.07 12.53 54.05
N TYR A 396 11.47 12.30 52.88
CA TYR A 396 12.03 12.57 51.56
C TYR A 396 12.28 14.07 51.35
N GLN A 397 13.51 14.44 50.99
CA GLN A 397 13.81 15.72 50.37
C GLN A 397 13.73 15.59 48.84
N SER A 398 12.98 16.48 48.20
CA SER A 398 12.87 16.58 46.76
C SER A 398 14.11 17.28 46.18
N SER A 399 14.80 16.61 45.27
CA SER A 399 15.82 17.24 44.43
C SER A 399 15.27 17.44 43.02
N THR A 400 15.15 18.69 42.58
CA THR A 400 14.84 19.06 41.21
C THR A 400 16.05 18.83 40.29
N PRO A 401 15.85 18.42 39.02
CA PRO A 401 16.95 18.24 38.08
C PRO A 401 17.34 19.58 37.44
N LYS A 402 18.65 19.88 37.45
CA LYS A 402 19.25 21.01 36.72
C LYS A 402 19.40 20.65 35.24
N THR A 403 18.77 21.43 34.36
CA THR A 403 18.96 21.41 32.91
C THR A 403 20.25 22.16 32.54
N ASN A 404 21.20 21.46 31.94
CA ASN A 404 22.40 22.05 31.33
C ASN A 404 22.08 22.49 29.90
N THR A 405 22.08 23.81 29.67
CA THR A 405 21.98 24.42 28.34
C THR A 405 23.37 24.44 27.69
N VAL A 406 23.60 23.60 26.69
CA VAL A 406 24.81 23.65 25.85
C VAL A 406 24.57 24.68 24.74
N VAL A 407 25.35 25.77 24.78
CA VAL A 407 25.39 26.79 23.73
C VAL A 407 26.23 26.24 22.57
N LEU A 408 25.59 25.99 21.43
CA LEU A 408 26.24 25.53 20.20
C LEU A 408 26.66 26.76 19.37
N GLU A 409 27.96 26.99 19.29
CA GLU A 409 28.59 28.06 18.52
C GLU A 409 28.47 27.79 17.00
N LYS A 410 27.78 28.68 16.27
CA LYS A 410 27.56 28.58 14.81
C LYS A 410 28.78 29.07 14.05
N LYS A 411 29.43 28.14 13.32
CA LYS A 411 30.44 28.45 12.29
C LYS A 411 29.78 29.02 11.02
N PRO A 412 30.33 30.06 10.38
CA PRO A 412 29.76 30.62 9.15
C PRO A 412 29.97 29.68 7.94
N ALA A 413 28.93 29.55 7.12
CA ALA A 413 28.93 28.75 5.89
C ALA A 413 29.71 29.44 4.75
N PRO A 414 30.39 28.68 3.87
CA PRO A 414 31.08 29.23 2.72
C PRO A 414 30.12 29.76 1.64
N PRO A 415 30.55 30.75 0.83
CA PRO A 415 29.72 31.37 -0.20
C PRO A 415 29.36 30.39 -1.31
N ARG A 416 28.08 30.35 -1.68
CA ARG A 416 27.58 29.55 -2.81
C ARG A 416 27.97 30.19 -4.15
N PRO A 417 28.40 29.41 -5.15
CA PRO A 417 28.63 29.90 -6.49
C PRO A 417 27.30 30.27 -7.16
N SER A 418 27.26 31.49 -7.68
CA SER A 418 26.19 32.03 -8.53
C SER A 418 26.19 31.33 -9.89
N GLY A 419 25.09 30.66 -10.24
CA GLY A 419 24.91 30.19 -11.60
C GLY A 419 23.70 29.30 -11.83
N LYS A 420 22.71 29.88 -12.53
CA LYS A 420 21.66 29.30 -13.40
C LYS A 420 20.23 29.52 -12.90
N ASN A 421 19.47 30.22 -13.75
CA ASN A 421 18.06 30.56 -13.63
C ASN A 421 17.21 29.30 -13.41
N VAL A 422 16.66 29.16 -12.22
CA VAL A 422 15.57 28.25 -11.92
C VAL A 422 14.29 29.07 -12.05
N VAL A 423 13.51 28.81 -13.09
CA VAL A 423 12.16 29.37 -13.22
C VAL A 423 11.30 28.78 -12.09
N ASN A 424 10.69 29.66 -11.30
CA ASN A 424 9.91 29.30 -10.15
C ASN A 424 8.51 28.84 -10.60
N LEU A 425 8.20 27.56 -10.40
CA LEU A 425 6.91 26.95 -10.77
C LEU A 425 5.70 27.42 -9.91
N ARG A 426 5.91 28.38 -8.99
CA ARG A 426 4.82 28.96 -8.19
C ARG A 426 4.06 30.11 -8.88
N GLU A 427 4.46 30.50 -10.09
CA GLU A 427 3.85 31.63 -10.81
C GLU A 427 3.02 31.21 -12.05
N ILE A 428 2.56 29.95 -12.13
CA ILE A 428 1.73 29.43 -13.25
C ILE A 428 0.37 28.91 -12.77
#